data_AF-A0A4Q2SXY9-F1
#
_entry.id   AF-A0A4Q2SXY9-F1
#
_cell.length_a   1.000
_cell.length_b   1.000
_cell.length_c   1.000
_cell.angle_alpha   90.00
_cell.angle_beta   90.00
_cell.angle_gamma   90.00
#
_symmetry.space_group_name_H-M   'P 1'
#
loop_
_entity.id
_entity.type
_entity.pdbx_description
1 polymer ?
#
loop_
_entity_poly.entity_id
_entity_poly.type
_entity_poly.pdbx_seq_one_letter_code
_entity_poly.pdbx_strand_id
1 'polypeptide(L)'
;MHESEDANASHAPVRRAKVLHLRTSVDLSGIDPSQWTLENLGPTKTLEQLEAEARRPAVRLRRLARAPKWVMEERLAQRRSRRQRRVRGWTDADLWNLDAYLCRRLGAMLAAQVDEIRNHPPELEYDAWRTQVRGAGEALLAYDPDDADRVAEARTALRWVADNLVDLWD
;
A
#
# COMPACT_ATOMS: atom_id res chain seq x y z
N MET A 1 5.00 -29.83 -44.49
CA MET A 1 4.47 -30.09 -43.14
C MET A 1 5.00 -29.01 -42.23
N HIS A 2 4.04 -28.33 -41.58
CA HIS A 2 4.11 -27.46 -40.41
C HIS A 2 5.12 -26.32 -40.31
N GLU A 3 4.53 -25.14 -40.56
CA GLU A 3 4.75 -23.80 -40.03
C GLU A 3 5.14 -23.77 -38.53
N SER A 4 5.99 -22.82 -38.19
CA SER A 4 6.26 -22.36 -36.82
C SER A 4 6.63 -20.89 -36.92
N GLU A 5 5.77 -20.00 -36.44
CA GLU A 5 6.17 -18.81 -35.68
C GLU A 5 4.92 -18.10 -35.16
N ASP A 6 4.68 -18.35 -33.88
CA ASP A 6 3.57 -17.85 -33.09
C ASP A 6 3.68 -16.33 -32.88
N ALA A 7 2.67 -15.63 -33.38
CA ALA A 7 2.38 -14.25 -33.02
C ALA A 7 1.93 -14.18 -31.55
N ASN A 8 2.84 -13.87 -30.63
CA ASN A 8 2.50 -13.66 -29.23
C ASN A 8 1.95 -12.23 -29.03
N ALA A 9 0.68 -12.05 -29.43
CA ALA A 9 -0.08 -10.84 -29.20
C ALA A 9 -0.25 -10.59 -27.70
N SER A 10 0.27 -9.46 -27.23
CA SER A 10 0.09 -8.92 -25.88
C SER A 10 -1.39 -8.67 -25.60
N HIS A 11 -2.08 -9.67 -25.07
CA HIS A 11 -3.44 -9.54 -24.57
C HIS A 11 -3.41 -8.95 -23.16
N ALA A 12 -3.64 -7.64 -23.08
CA ALA A 12 -4.00 -7.00 -21.83
C ALA A 12 -5.22 -7.73 -21.21
N PRO A 13 -5.25 -7.97 -19.89
CA PRO A 13 -6.34 -8.70 -19.27
C PRO A 13 -7.65 -7.92 -19.44
N VAL A 14 -8.57 -8.49 -20.20
CA VAL A 14 -9.95 -8.01 -20.32
C VAL A 14 -10.54 -7.98 -18.92
N ARG A 15 -10.66 -6.78 -18.36
CA ARG A 15 -11.34 -6.55 -17.09
C ARG A 15 -12.82 -6.89 -17.31
N ARG A 16 -13.20 -8.14 -17.01
CA ARG A 16 -14.61 -8.53 -16.91
C ARG A 16 -15.27 -7.56 -15.94
N ALA A 17 -16.14 -6.70 -16.46
CA ALA A 17 -17.01 -5.89 -15.65
C ALA A 17 -17.75 -6.85 -14.71
N LYS A 18 -17.56 -6.69 -13.39
CA LYS A 18 -18.40 -7.36 -12.42
C LYS A 18 -19.81 -6.80 -12.63
N VAL A 19 -20.63 -7.53 -13.37
CA VAL A 19 -22.07 -7.33 -13.38
C VAL A 19 -22.52 -7.60 -11.95
N LEU A 20 -22.74 -6.53 -11.21
CA LEU A 20 -23.41 -6.58 -9.92
C LEU A 20 -24.85 -6.99 -10.21
N HIS A 21 -25.11 -8.30 -10.18
CA HIS A 21 -26.47 -8.77 -9.96
C HIS A 21 -26.87 -8.33 -8.56
N LEU A 22 -27.60 -7.22 -8.45
CA LEU A 22 -28.42 -6.95 -7.27
C LEU A 22 -29.42 -8.10 -7.17
N ARG A 23 -29.06 -9.14 -6.41
CA ARG A 23 -30.03 -10.12 -5.92
C ARG A 23 -30.82 -9.44 -4.81
N THR A 24 -31.79 -8.60 -5.20
CA THR A 24 -32.98 -8.42 -4.38
C THR A 24 -33.84 -9.66 -4.60
N SER A 25 -33.54 -10.73 -3.87
CA SER A 25 -34.48 -11.84 -3.77
C SER A 25 -35.67 -11.34 -2.95
N VAL A 26 -36.68 -10.84 -3.64
CA VAL A 26 -37.99 -10.66 -3.04
C VAL A 26 -38.55 -12.07 -2.84
N ASP A 27 -38.81 -12.44 -1.59
CA ASP A 27 -39.46 -13.71 -1.27
C ASP A 27 -40.93 -13.61 -1.68
N LEU A 28 -41.30 -14.30 -2.76
CA LEU A 28 -42.64 -14.26 -3.36
C LEU A 28 -43.53 -15.41 -2.86
N SER A 29 -43.05 -16.24 -1.93
CA SER A 29 -43.73 -17.46 -1.48
C SER A 29 -45.05 -17.24 -0.74
N GLY A 30 -45.36 -16.00 -0.34
CA GLY A 30 -46.59 -15.63 0.35
C GLY A 30 -47.53 -14.70 -0.42
N ILE A 31 -47.29 -14.44 -1.71
CA ILE A 31 -48.07 -13.44 -2.47
C ILE A 31 -49.04 -14.13 -3.42
N ASP A 32 -50.33 -13.98 -3.15
CA ASP A 32 -51.42 -14.45 -4.02
C ASP A 32 -51.50 -13.59 -5.30
N PRO A 33 -51.24 -14.15 -6.50
CA PRO A 33 -51.24 -13.40 -7.77
C PRO A 33 -52.60 -12.81 -8.13
N SER A 34 -53.69 -13.34 -7.56
CA SER A 34 -55.05 -12.88 -7.83
C SER A 34 -55.40 -11.54 -7.17
N GLN A 35 -54.56 -11.06 -6.24
CA GLN A 35 -54.73 -9.78 -5.54
C GLN A 35 -53.92 -8.64 -6.17
N TRP A 36 -53.21 -8.88 -7.28
CA TRP A 36 -52.47 -7.84 -8.00
C TRP A 36 -53.42 -7.04 -8.89
N THR A 37 -53.93 -5.93 -8.37
CA THR A 37 -54.59 -4.91 -9.18
C THR A 37 -53.54 -4.01 -9.85
N LEU A 38 -53.89 -3.43 -11.00
CA LEU A 38 -53.05 -2.44 -11.73
C LEU A 38 -52.65 -1.23 -10.85
N GLU A 39 -53.35 -1.01 -9.75
CA GLU A 39 -53.10 0.04 -8.76
C GLU A 39 -51.97 -0.30 -7.76
N ASN A 40 -51.64 -1.59 -7.60
CA ASN A 40 -50.55 -2.06 -6.73
C ASN A 40 -49.16 -1.90 -7.37
N LEU A 41 -49.13 -1.66 -8.68
CA LEU A 41 -47.95 -1.21 -9.40
C LEU A 41 -47.92 0.31 -9.24
N GLY A 42 -47.22 0.80 -8.20
CA GLY A 42 -46.99 2.24 -8.02
C GLY A 42 -46.55 2.93 -9.34
N PRO A 43 -46.62 4.27 -9.41
CA PRO A 43 -46.61 5.03 -10.66
C PRO A 43 -45.62 4.46 -11.69
N THR A 44 -46.18 3.91 -12.79
CA THR A 44 -45.39 3.27 -13.83
C THR A 44 -44.55 4.32 -14.53
N LYS A 45 -43.26 4.35 -14.20
CA LYS A 45 -42.30 5.21 -14.88
C LYS A 45 -42.25 4.81 -16.35
N THR A 46 -42.41 5.77 -17.25
CA THR A 46 -42.30 5.49 -18.68
C THR A 46 -40.86 5.07 -19.03
N LEU A 47 -40.69 4.34 -20.13
CA LEU A 47 -39.39 3.85 -20.58
C LEU A 47 -38.41 5.03 -20.78
N GLU A 48 -38.91 6.17 -21.28
CA GLU A 48 -38.18 7.43 -21.38
C GLU A 48 -37.74 8.00 -20.02
N GLN A 49 -38.57 7.88 -18.98
CA GLN A 49 -38.22 8.32 -17.63
C GLN A 49 -37.14 7.44 -17.01
N LEU A 50 -37.17 6.13 -17.25
CA LEU A 50 -36.13 5.20 -16.80
C LEU A 50 -34.80 5.45 -17.53
N GLU A 51 -34.83 5.68 -18.83
CA GLU A 51 -33.64 6.08 -19.59
C GLU A 51 -33.09 7.42 -19.14
N ALA A 52 -33.95 8.42 -18.91
CA ALA A 52 -33.54 9.72 -18.40
C ALA A 52 -32.93 9.61 -17.00
N GLU A 53 -33.42 8.71 -16.16
CA GLU A 53 -32.88 8.44 -14.82
C GLU A 53 -31.55 7.68 -14.88
N ALA A 54 -31.40 6.72 -15.80
CA ALA A 54 -30.15 6.01 -16.05
C ALA A 54 -29.05 6.91 -16.61
N ARG A 55 -29.41 7.93 -17.42
CA ARG A 55 -28.48 8.95 -17.94
C ARG A 55 -28.06 9.98 -16.89
N ARG A 56 -28.73 10.07 -15.73
CA ARG A 56 -28.32 10.98 -14.66
C ARG A 56 -27.08 10.39 -13.98
N PRO A 57 -25.92 11.10 -13.98
CA PRO A 57 -24.76 10.61 -13.24
C PRO A 57 -25.15 10.50 -11.77
N ALA A 58 -24.85 9.34 -11.18
CA ALA A 58 -25.16 9.03 -9.79
C ALA A 58 -24.78 10.22 -8.90
N VAL A 59 -25.60 10.53 -7.88
CA VAL A 59 -25.41 11.69 -6.98
C VAL A 59 -23.97 11.78 -6.45
N ARG A 60 -23.33 10.64 -6.24
CA ARG A 60 -21.92 10.51 -5.84
C ARG A 60 -20.94 11.07 -6.89
N LEU A 61 -21.18 10.84 -8.19
CA LEU A 61 -20.38 11.38 -9.29
C LEU A 61 -20.57 12.91 -9.42
N ARG A 62 -21.80 13.40 -9.24
CA ARG A 62 -22.07 14.87 -9.24
C ARG A 62 -21.35 15.58 -8.10
N ARG A 63 -21.31 14.97 -6.91
CA ARG A 63 -20.57 15.50 -5.75
C ARG A 63 -19.06 15.50 -5.97
N LEU A 64 -18.52 14.50 -6.66
CA LEU A 64 -17.10 14.44 -7.02
C LEU A 64 -16.73 15.47 -8.10
N ALA A 65 -17.61 15.69 -9.08
CA ALA A 65 -17.42 16.69 -10.13
C ALA A 65 -17.48 18.14 -9.61
N ARG A 66 -18.18 18.38 -8.48
CA ARG A 66 -18.24 19.68 -7.79
C ARG A 66 -17.24 19.82 -6.65
N ALA A 67 -16.48 18.77 -6.33
CA ALA A 67 -15.48 18.87 -5.27
C ALA A 67 -14.31 19.73 -5.77
N PRO A 68 -13.85 20.72 -4.99
CA PRO A 68 -12.67 21.47 -5.35
C PRO A 68 -11.45 20.54 -5.42
N LYS A 69 -10.52 20.83 -6.33
CA LYS A 69 -9.40 19.95 -6.70
C LYS A 69 -8.59 19.44 -5.50
N TRP A 70 -8.37 20.29 -4.51
CA TRP A 70 -7.65 19.96 -3.27
C TRP A 70 -8.30 18.81 -2.48
N VAL A 71 -9.64 18.71 -2.45
CA VAL A 71 -10.36 17.61 -1.78
C VAL A 71 -10.11 16.28 -2.47
N MET A 72 -9.97 16.31 -3.80
CA MET A 72 -9.67 15.10 -4.60
C MET A 72 -8.21 14.68 -4.43
N GLU A 73 -7.29 15.64 -4.40
CA GLU A 73 -5.87 15.42 -4.12
C GLU A 73 -5.66 14.84 -2.72
N GLU A 74 -6.33 15.39 -1.70
CA GLU A 74 -6.28 14.91 -0.32
C GLU A 74 -6.80 13.47 -0.19
N ARG A 75 -7.92 13.14 -0.84
CA ARG A 75 -8.44 11.77 -0.89
C ARG A 75 -7.50 10.79 -1.59
N LEU A 76 -6.82 11.23 -2.65
CA LEU A 76 -5.82 10.41 -3.33
C LEU A 76 -4.59 10.20 -2.45
N ALA A 77 -4.12 11.24 -1.76
CA ALA A 77 -3.04 11.16 -0.79
C ALA A 77 -3.36 10.18 0.35
N GLN A 78 -4.56 10.28 0.94
CA GLN A 78 -5.03 9.34 1.97
C GLN A 78 -5.09 7.89 1.46
N ARG A 79 -5.54 7.67 0.22
CA ARG A 79 -5.54 6.32 -0.38
C ARG A 79 -4.12 5.79 -0.60
N ARG A 80 -3.19 6.63 -1.02
CA ARG A 80 -1.77 6.26 -1.17
C ARG A 80 -1.16 5.90 0.19
N SER A 81 -1.35 6.73 1.22
CA SER A 81 -0.88 6.44 2.59
C SER A 81 -1.45 5.11 3.12
N ARG A 82 -2.76 4.88 3.00
CA ARG A 82 -3.38 3.60 3.41
C ARG A 82 -2.83 2.39 2.67
N ARG A 83 -2.52 2.53 1.38
CA ARG A 83 -1.91 1.46 0.59
C ARG A 83 -0.46 1.20 1.04
N GLN A 84 0.33 2.25 1.25
CA GLN A 84 1.70 2.16 1.76
C GLN A 84 1.73 1.45 3.13
N ARG A 85 0.87 1.87 4.08
CA ARG A 85 0.69 1.22 5.39
C ARG A 85 0.38 -0.27 5.28
N ARG A 86 -0.55 -0.66 4.39
CA ARG A 86 -0.95 -2.07 4.23
C ARG A 86 0.09 -2.95 3.57
N VAL A 87 0.81 -2.43 2.57
CA VAL A 87 1.75 -3.24 1.78
C VAL A 87 3.13 -3.28 2.43
N ARG A 88 3.57 -2.17 3.05
CA ARG A 88 4.93 -1.98 3.55
C ARG A 88 5.03 -1.75 5.06
N GLY A 89 3.91 -1.54 5.76
CA GLY A 89 3.90 -1.26 7.21
C GLY A 89 4.31 0.17 7.58
N TRP A 90 4.53 1.06 6.62
CA TRP A 90 5.03 2.42 6.85
C TRP A 90 3.99 3.29 7.54
N THR A 91 4.35 3.93 8.66
CA THR A 91 3.54 4.95 9.31
C THR A 91 3.70 6.31 8.63
N ASP A 92 2.84 7.28 8.95
CA ASP A 92 2.99 8.63 8.36
C ASP A 92 4.30 9.32 8.80
N ALA A 93 4.84 8.95 9.97
CA ALA A 93 6.16 9.40 10.41
C ALA A 93 7.29 8.82 9.54
N ASP A 94 7.16 7.55 9.13
CA ASP A 94 8.12 6.88 8.22
C ASP A 94 8.05 7.42 6.79
N LEU A 95 6.88 7.90 6.36
CA LEU A 95 6.69 8.54 5.06
C LEU A 95 7.31 9.95 5.00
N TRP A 96 7.34 10.66 6.14
CA TRP A 96 7.92 11.99 6.25
C TRP A 96 9.43 11.98 6.49
N ASN A 97 9.97 10.88 7.05
CA ASN A 97 11.41 10.75 7.24
C ASN A 97 11.89 9.33 6.88
N LEU A 98 12.17 9.14 5.59
CA LEU A 98 12.73 7.89 5.05
C LEU A 98 14.02 7.49 5.77
N ASP A 99 14.86 8.47 6.13
CA ASP A 99 16.13 8.24 6.81
C ASP A 99 15.89 7.64 8.19
N ALA A 100 14.89 8.13 8.93
CA ALA A 100 14.50 7.56 10.22
C ALA A 100 14.01 6.12 10.12
N TYR A 101 13.23 5.80 9.08
CA TYR A 101 12.78 4.44 8.84
C TYR A 101 13.96 3.51 8.50
N LEU A 102 14.85 3.94 7.61
CA LEU A 102 16.01 3.15 7.18
C LEU A 102 16.99 2.92 8.34
N CYS A 103 17.30 3.95 9.14
CA CYS A 103 18.16 3.81 10.31
C CYS A 103 17.57 2.82 11.31
N ARG A 104 16.28 2.96 11.65
CA ARG A 104 15.62 2.02 12.58
C ARG A 104 15.61 0.58 12.05
N ARG A 105 15.32 0.39 10.76
CA ARG A 105 15.27 -0.94 10.15
C ARG A 105 16.64 -1.61 10.13
N LEU A 106 17.68 -0.86 9.74
CA LEU A 106 19.06 -1.35 9.71
C LEU A 106 19.56 -1.64 11.14
N GLY A 107 19.35 -0.73 12.08
CA GLY A 107 19.75 -0.92 13.48
C GLY A 107 19.10 -2.15 14.12
N ALA A 108 17.81 -2.37 13.86
CA ALA A 108 17.10 -3.57 14.32
C ALA A 108 17.65 -4.86 13.69
N MET A 109 18.04 -4.82 12.42
CA MET A 109 18.65 -5.98 11.74
C MET A 109 20.01 -6.31 12.34
N LEU A 110 20.88 -5.31 12.53
CA LEU A 110 22.20 -5.49 13.15
C LEU A 110 22.06 -6.05 14.58
N ALA A 111 21.13 -5.52 15.37
CA ALA A 111 20.89 -6.01 16.73
C ALA A 111 20.42 -7.48 16.75
N ALA A 112 19.63 -7.91 15.76
CA ALA A 112 19.13 -9.27 15.66
C ALA A 112 20.16 -10.27 15.11
N GLN A 113 21.03 -9.82 14.19
CA GLN A 113 21.91 -10.69 13.41
C GLN A 113 23.39 -10.62 13.82
N VAL A 114 23.75 -9.81 14.83
CA VAL A 114 25.14 -9.64 15.26
C VAL A 114 25.86 -10.95 15.59
N ASP A 115 25.12 -11.96 16.09
CA ASP A 115 25.67 -13.27 16.46
C ASP A 115 25.74 -14.24 15.26
N GLU A 116 25.07 -13.91 14.15
CA GLU A 116 25.01 -14.70 12.92
C GLU A 116 26.00 -14.23 11.87
N ILE A 117 26.40 -12.95 11.93
CA ILE A 117 27.39 -12.38 11.01
C ILE A 117 28.76 -13.01 11.33
N ARG A 118 29.29 -13.79 10.38
CA ARG A 118 30.58 -14.51 10.53
C ARG A 118 31.77 -13.74 9.93
N ASN A 119 31.50 -12.73 9.12
CA ASN A 119 32.48 -12.02 8.32
C ASN A 119 33.01 -10.81 9.09
N HIS A 120 33.75 -11.07 10.16
CA HIS A 120 34.46 -10.02 10.90
C HIS A 120 35.85 -9.78 10.26
N PRO A 121 36.37 -8.54 10.29
CA PRO A 121 37.71 -8.25 9.80
C PRO A 121 38.77 -9.07 10.55
N PRO A 122 39.76 -9.66 9.86
CA PRO A 122 40.77 -10.50 10.50
C PRO A 122 41.70 -9.72 11.44
N GLU A 123 41.75 -8.39 11.34
CA GLU A 123 42.54 -7.55 12.26
C GLU A 123 41.84 -7.31 13.61
N LEU A 124 40.58 -7.70 13.76
CA LEU A 124 39.77 -7.39 14.94
C LEU A 124 39.34 -8.67 15.68
N GLU A 125 39.52 -8.68 16.99
CA GLU A 125 38.99 -9.74 17.84
C GLU A 125 37.46 -9.80 17.72
N TYR A 126 36.91 -11.02 17.65
CA TYR A 126 35.49 -11.24 17.39
C TYR A 126 34.59 -10.53 18.41
N ASP A 127 34.94 -10.54 19.70
CA ASP A 127 34.15 -9.86 20.74
C ASP A 127 34.21 -8.33 20.63
N ALA A 128 35.36 -7.78 20.24
CA ALA A 128 35.51 -6.35 20.00
C ALA A 128 34.68 -5.92 18.78
N TRP A 129 34.70 -6.73 17.73
CA TRP A 129 33.92 -6.49 16.53
C TRP A 129 32.42 -6.59 16.82
N ARG A 130 31.98 -7.59 17.59
CA ARG A 130 30.59 -7.76 18.02
C ARG A 130 30.08 -6.53 18.79
N THR A 131 30.94 -5.96 19.63
CA THR A 131 30.65 -4.73 20.38
C THR A 131 30.49 -3.53 19.45
N GLN A 132 31.33 -3.40 18.43
CA GLN A 132 31.22 -2.34 17.43
C GLN A 132 29.95 -2.47 16.58
N VAL A 133 29.58 -3.68 16.14
CA VAL A 133 28.32 -3.93 15.41
C VAL A 133 27.11 -3.55 16.27
N ARG A 134 27.10 -3.94 17.55
CA ARG A 134 26.01 -3.59 18.47
C ARG A 134 25.93 -2.08 18.70
N GLY A 135 27.07 -1.42 18.92
CA GLY A 135 27.12 0.04 19.07
C GLY A 135 26.63 0.79 17.83
N ALA A 136 27.00 0.32 16.63
CA ALA A 136 26.47 0.87 15.39
C ALA A 136 24.94 0.66 15.28
N GLY A 137 24.44 -0.52 15.63
CA GLY A 137 23.00 -0.80 15.65
C GLY A 137 22.23 0.10 16.62
N GLU A 138 22.76 0.31 17.82
CA GLU A 138 22.17 1.19 18.84
C GLU A 138 22.15 2.66 18.39
N ALA A 139 23.24 3.16 17.79
CA ALA A 139 23.30 4.51 17.24
C ALA A 139 22.25 4.75 16.14
N LEU A 140 22.01 3.75 15.29
CA LEU A 140 20.99 3.83 14.24
C LEU A 140 19.56 3.76 14.81
N LEU A 141 19.33 2.99 15.87
CA LEU A 141 18.03 2.93 16.56
C LEU A 141 17.73 4.23 17.31
N ALA A 142 18.76 4.92 17.80
CA ALA A 142 18.67 6.21 18.47
C ALA A 142 18.59 7.41 17.51
N TYR A 143 18.54 7.18 16.19
CA TYR A 143 18.43 8.26 15.21
C TYR A 143 17.20 9.14 15.47
N ASP A 144 17.46 10.42 15.66
CA ASP A 144 16.47 11.47 15.77
C ASP A 144 16.86 12.60 14.80
N PRO A 145 16.02 12.93 13.80
CA PRO A 145 16.33 13.99 12.85
C PRO A 145 16.40 15.40 13.47
N ASP A 146 15.80 15.60 14.64
CA ASP A 146 15.78 16.89 15.32
C ASP A 146 16.98 17.08 16.27
N ASP A 147 17.78 16.03 16.49
CA ASP A 147 18.98 16.03 17.32
C ASP A 147 20.25 15.89 16.46
N ALA A 148 21.02 16.99 16.36
CA ALA A 148 22.22 17.05 15.53
C ALA A 148 23.30 16.04 15.94
N ASP A 149 23.41 15.71 17.22
CA ASP A 149 24.40 14.76 17.72
C ASP A 149 23.99 13.34 17.31
N ARG A 150 22.70 13.00 17.43
CA ARG A 150 22.15 11.71 16.96
C ARG A 150 22.28 11.52 15.46
N VAL A 151 22.11 12.60 14.69
CA VAL A 151 22.35 12.55 13.24
C VAL A 151 23.83 12.28 12.93
N ALA A 152 24.76 12.90 13.67
CA ALA A 152 26.19 12.69 13.49
C ALA A 152 26.63 11.26 13.88
N GLU A 153 26.12 10.75 15.00
CA GLU A 153 26.34 9.38 15.46
C GLU A 153 25.82 8.36 14.44
N ALA A 154 24.58 8.52 13.97
CA ALA A 154 23.99 7.62 12.98
C ALA A 154 24.76 7.64 11.65
N ARG A 155 25.24 8.81 11.18
CA ARG A 155 26.09 8.89 9.97
C ARG A 155 27.41 8.15 10.15
N THR A 156 28.02 8.27 11.32
CA THR A 156 29.27 7.57 11.65
C THR A 156 29.04 6.06 11.67
N ALA A 157 27.95 5.61 12.29
CA ALA A 157 27.54 4.21 12.31
C ALA A 157 27.24 3.67 10.91
N LEU A 158 26.51 4.41 10.07
CA LEU A 158 26.25 4.01 8.68
C LEU A 158 27.54 3.85 7.88
N ARG A 159 28.48 4.78 8.05
CA ARG A 159 29.78 4.70 7.36
C ARG A 159 30.57 3.48 7.82
N TRP A 160 30.64 3.25 9.13
CA TRP A 160 31.28 2.06 9.68
C TRP A 160 30.64 0.77 9.15
N VAL A 161 29.31 0.69 9.12
CA VAL A 161 28.58 -0.48 8.57
C VAL A 161 28.91 -0.69 7.10
N ALA A 162 28.92 0.36 6.28
CA ALA A 162 29.27 0.26 4.87
C ALA A 162 30.71 -0.21 4.66
N ASP A 163 31.64 0.24 5.49
CA ASP A 163 33.06 -0.10 5.38
C ASP A 163 33.37 -1.53 5.88
N ASN A 164 32.60 -2.06 6.83
CA ASN A 164 32.94 -3.31 7.54
C ASN A 164 31.96 -4.48 7.28
N LEU A 165 30.75 -4.22 6.78
CA LEU A 165 29.73 -5.25 6.51
C LEU A 165 29.39 -5.26 5.02
N VAL A 166 30.37 -5.61 4.19
CA VAL A 166 30.24 -5.60 2.72
C VAL A 166 29.19 -6.61 2.25
N ASP A 167 29.13 -7.78 2.87
CA ASP A 167 28.19 -8.85 2.49
C ASP A 167 26.73 -8.58 2.91
N LEU A 168 26.46 -7.47 3.60
CA LEU A 168 25.10 -7.10 3.99
C LEU A 168 24.28 -6.59 2.79
N TRP A 169 24.94 -6.28 1.69
CA TRP A 169 24.38 -5.57 0.53
C TRP A 169 24.28 -6.41 -0.74
N ASP A 170 24.89 -7.60 -0.75
CA ASP A 170 24.84 -8.58 -1.85
C ASP A 170 23.69 -9.58 -1.68
#